data_AF-Q316Q8-F1
#
_entry.id   AF-Q316Q8-F1
#
_cell.length_a   1.000
_cell.length_b   1.000
_cell.length_c   1.000
_cell.angle_alpha   90.00
_cell.angle_beta   90.00
_cell.angle_gamma   90.00
#
_symmetry.space_group_name_H-M   'P 1'
#
loop_
_entity.id
_entity.type
_entity.pdbx_description
1 polymer ?
#
loop_
_entity_poly.entity_id
_entity_poly.type
_entity_poly.pdbx_seq_one_letter_code
_entity_poly.pdbx_strand_id
1 'polypeptide(L)'
;MSNSAKAIKENLARAKAYFNRHDVQRAVAATAAALQAWVQAGEPAGKNELVGALREVVALLGRADEVTGELGGPPVWQPGQEKSLLIQLAKVLRALQHQELDEDHRKILERKQKLDRLFIYGSRLLETHKPKEADEAFQEAMTYHKDEDVIFRMMGERMMAASQPALALRYLKRALKASPERQVVEMTIDAYKRSGNHGAAAKLQQQFAALLGS
;
A
#
# COMPACT_ATOMS: atom_id res chain seq x y z
N MET A 1 36.24 -20.91 13.92
CA MET A 1 34.97 -21.41 13.34
C MET A 1 35.00 -21.07 11.85
N SER A 2 34.65 -21.99 10.94
CA SER A 2 34.53 -21.61 9.53
C SER A 2 33.47 -20.51 9.40
N ASN A 3 33.70 -19.51 8.55
CA ASN A 3 32.81 -18.35 8.40
C ASN A 3 31.37 -18.79 8.07
N SER A 4 31.23 -19.92 7.37
CA SER A 4 29.96 -20.53 7.00
C SER A 4 29.16 -21.08 8.20
N ALA A 5 29.80 -21.75 9.17
CA ALA A 5 29.09 -22.31 10.34
C ALA A 5 28.49 -21.22 11.24
N LYS A 6 29.22 -20.11 11.41
CA LYS A 6 28.74 -18.92 12.13
C LYS A 6 27.51 -18.32 11.43
N ALA A 7 27.59 -18.12 10.12
CA ALA A 7 26.51 -17.56 9.32
C ALA A 7 25.23 -18.43 9.38
N ILE A 8 25.36 -19.76 9.33
CA ILE A 8 24.22 -20.68 9.47
C ILE A 8 23.56 -20.49 10.84
N LYS A 9 24.35 -20.52 11.92
CA LYS A 9 23.84 -20.38 13.30
C LYS A 9 23.11 -19.05 13.51
N GLU A 10 23.68 -17.94 13.03
CA GLU A 10 23.07 -16.61 13.14
C GLU A 10 21.76 -16.50 12.36
N ASN A 11 21.67 -17.10 11.18
CA ASN A 11 20.44 -17.12 10.39
C ASN A 11 19.34 -17.97 11.06
N LEU A 12 19.69 -19.13 11.63
CA LEU A 12 18.73 -19.95 12.38
C LEU A 12 18.23 -19.26 13.66
N ALA A 13 19.12 -18.57 14.37
CA ALA A 13 18.73 -17.76 15.53
C ALA A 13 17.79 -16.60 15.14
N ARG A 14 18.08 -15.92 14.01
CA ARG A 14 17.19 -14.89 13.45
C ARG A 14 15.84 -15.47 13.04
N ALA A 15 15.81 -16.65 12.42
CA ALA A 15 14.57 -17.31 12.04
C ALA A 15 13.64 -17.53 13.24
N LYS A 16 14.19 -18.04 14.35
CA LYS A 16 13.45 -18.22 15.62
C LYS A 16 12.94 -16.89 16.18
N ALA A 17 13.76 -15.85 16.14
CA ALA A 17 13.37 -14.52 16.62
C ALA A 17 12.24 -13.90 15.77
N TYR A 18 12.30 -14.05 14.44
CA TYR A 18 11.23 -13.58 13.54
C TYR A 18 9.93 -14.34 13.76
N PHE A 19 9.99 -15.66 13.89
CA PHE A 19 8.81 -16.48 14.17
C PHE A 19 8.11 -16.07 15.47
N ASN A 20 8.87 -15.84 16.54
CA ASN A 20 8.31 -15.38 17.82
C ASN A 20 7.71 -13.97 17.77
N ARG A 21 8.02 -13.18 16.74
CA ARG A 21 7.40 -11.87 16.46
C ARG A 21 6.26 -11.96 15.45
N HIS A 22 5.82 -13.18 15.12
CA HIS A 22 4.81 -13.45 14.10
C HIS A 22 5.19 -12.97 12.69
N ASP A 23 6.49 -12.84 12.41
CA ASP A 23 7.01 -12.50 11.08
C ASP A 23 7.44 -13.78 10.35
N VAL A 24 6.45 -14.54 9.88
CA VAL A 24 6.65 -15.87 9.27
C VAL A 24 7.48 -15.76 7.98
N GLN A 25 7.23 -14.73 7.15
CA GLN A 25 7.97 -14.50 5.91
C GLN A 25 9.47 -14.32 6.17
N ARG A 26 9.86 -13.47 7.14
CA ARG A 26 11.28 -13.31 7.48
C ARG A 26 11.86 -14.54 8.18
N ALA A 27 11.06 -15.30 8.92
CA ALA A 27 11.50 -16.57 9.50
C ALA A 27 11.86 -17.60 8.40
N VAL A 28 10.99 -17.75 7.40
CA VAL A 28 11.24 -18.61 6.23
C VAL A 28 12.46 -18.14 5.45
N ALA A 29 12.58 -16.83 5.19
CA ALA A 29 13.72 -16.25 4.46
C ALA A 29 15.06 -16.47 5.19
N ALA A 30 15.10 -16.25 6.51
CA ALA A 30 16.30 -16.50 7.31
C ALA A 30 16.68 -17.98 7.34
N THR A 31 15.69 -18.88 7.39
CA THR A 31 15.93 -20.33 7.32
C THR A 31 16.47 -20.75 5.95
N ALA A 32 15.91 -20.22 4.86
CA ALA A 32 16.41 -20.44 3.51
C ALA A 32 17.86 -19.95 3.34
N ALA A 33 18.20 -18.77 3.89
CA ALA A 33 19.57 -18.26 3.88
C ALA A 33 20.53 -19.17 4.67
N ALA A 34 20.10 -19.72 5.81
CA ALA A 34 20.88 -20.70 6.57
C ALA A 34 21.14 -21.98 5.75
N LEU A 35 20.12 -22.51 5.08
CA LEU A 35 20.22 -23.72 4.25
C LEU A 35 21.08 -23.48 3.01
N GLN A 36 21.00 -22.31 2.39
CA GLN A 36 21.85 -21.95 1.27
C GLN A 36 23.33 -21.92 1.67
N ALA A 37 23.64 -21.29 2.81
CA ALA A 37 25.00 -21.29 3.36
C ALA A 37 25.48 -22.71 3.72
N TRP A 38 24.57 -23.56 4.19
CA TRP A 38 24.87 -24.97 4.47
C TRP A 38 25.20 -25.75 3.21
N VAL A 39 24.35 -25.66 2.18
CA VAL A 39 24.55 -26.34 0.89
C VAL A 39 25.86 -25.91 0.23
N GLN A 40 26.23 -24.63 0.36
CA GLN A 40 27.52 -24.12 -0.13
C GLN A 40 28.72 -24.63 0.67
N ALA A 41 28.56 -24.80 1.99
CA ALA A 41 29.62 -25.29 2.85
C ALA A 41 29.88 -26.81 2.70
N GLY A 42 28.87 -27.58 2.28
CA GLY A 42 28.92 -29.04 2.15
C GLY A 42 28.92 -29.76 3.51
N GLU A 43 29.95 -29.52 4.32
CA GLU A 43 30.09 -30.07 5.66
C GLU A 43 30.58 -29.01 6.66
N PRO A 44 29.66 -28.21 7.23
CA PRO A 44 30.03 -27.16 8.17
C PRO A 44 30.53 -27.74 9.50
N ALA A 45 31.52 -27.07 10.09
CA ALA A 45 31.99 -27.37 11.43
C ALA A 45 30.83 -27.26 12.45
N GLY A 46 30.75 -28.19 13.40
CA GLY A 46 29.65 -28.20 14.38
C GLY A 46 28.31 -28.70 13.84
N LYS A 47 28.31 -29.49 12.76
CA LYS A 47 27.13 -30.07 12.10
C LYS A 47 26.03 -30.53 13.05
N ASN A 48 26.37 -31.24 14.13
CA ASN A 48 25.38 -31.76 15.09
C ASN A 48 24.59 -30.66 15.81
N GLU A 49 25.26 -29.58 16.24
CA GLU A 49 24.59 -28.43 16.85
C GLU A 49 23.68 -27.72 15.84
N LEU A 50 24.17 -27.55 14.62
CA LEU A 50 23.41 -26.90 13.54
C LEU A 50 22.18 -27.73 13.15
N VAL A 51 22.29 -29.07 13.19
CA VAL A 51 21.17 -30.00 12.93
C VAL A 51 20.09 -29.85 14.00
N GLY A 52 20.49 -29.73 15.27
CA GLY A 52 19.56 -29.46 16.38
C GLY A 52 18.83 -28.13 16.20
N ALA A 53 19.58 -27.06 15.93
CA ALA A 53 19.01 -25.73 15.71
C ALA A 53 18.07 -25.69 14.48
N LEU A 54 18.43 -26.37 13.39
CA LEU A 54 17.59 -26.44 12.21
C LEU A 54 16.31 -27.24 12.49
N ARG A 55 16.38 -28.35 13.24
CA ARG A 55 15.21 -29.14 13.64
C ARG A 55 14.22 -28.31 14.44
N GLU A 56 14.71 -27.50 15.39
CA GLU A 56 13.85 -26.57 16.15
C GLU A 56 13.13 -25.58 15.23
N VAL A 57 13.87 -24.94 14.31
CA VAL A 57 13.29 -23.96 13.39
C VAL A 57 12.27 -24.61 12.45
N VAL A 58 12.58 -25.79 11.90
CA VAL A 58 11.65 -26.56 11.05
C VAL A 58 10.36 -26.90 11.82
N ALA A 59 10.48 -27.30 13.09
CA ALA A 59 9.32 -27.57 13.94
C ALA A 59 8.48 -26.32 14.23
N LEU A 60 9.09 -25.13 14.31
CA LEU A 60 8.36 -23.86 14.41
C LEU A 60 7.64 -23.54 13.10
N LEU A 61 8.34 -23.63 11.97
CA LEU A 61 7.74 -23.39 10.65
C LEU A 61 6.59 -24.35 10.34
N GLY A 62 6.65 -25.59 10.83
CA GLY A 62 5.56 -26.56 10.72
C GLY A 62 4.30 -26.22 11.53
N ARG A 63 4.31 -25.17 12.35
CA ARG A 63 3.15 -24.64 13.09
C ARG A 63 2.55 -23.39 12.45
N ALA A 64 3.19 -22.84 11.42
CA ALA A 64 2.68 -21.69 10.68
C ALA A 64 1.75 -22.19 9.57
N ASP A 65 0.47 -21.79 9.62
CA ASP A 65 -0.53 -22.16 8.62
C ASP A 65 -0.15 -21.66 7.22
N GLU A 66 0.57 -20.55 7.14
CA GLU A 66 1.06 -19.98 5.88
C GLU A 66 2.13 -20.88 5.23
N VAL A 67 2.88 -21.63 6.04
CA VAL A 67 3.88 -22.59 5.56
C VAL A 67 3.21 -23.92 5.22
N THR A 68 2.37 -24.42 6.13
CA THR A 68 1.74 -25.74 5.96
C THR A 68 0.68 -25.73 4.86
N GLY A 69 -0.06 -24.64 4.68
CA GLY A 69 -1.03 -24.49 3.59
C GLY A 69 -0.38 -24.55 2.21
N GLU A 70 0.78 -23.91 2.04
CA GLU A 70 1.51 -23.90 0.76
C GLU A 70 2.21 -25.23 0.45
N LEU A 71 2.64 -25.96 1.48
CA LEU A 71 3.29 -27.27 1.34
C LEU A 71 2.32 -28.45 1.39
N GLY A 72 1.08 -28.26 1.85
CA GLY A 72 0.12 -29.33 2.13
C GLY A 72 0.40 -30.08 3.44
N GLY A 73 1.18 -29.50 4.36
CA GLY A 73 1.56 -30.08 5.64
C GLY A 73 2.86 -29.50 6.22
N PRO A 74 3.33 -29.97 7.39
CA PRO A 74 4.59 -29.55 7.98
C PRO A 74 5.79 -29.84 7.06
N PRO A 75 6.81 -28.96 7.01
CA PRO A 75 8.01 -29.22 6.22
C PRO A 75 8.70 -30.52 6.65
N VAL A 76 9.00 -31.38 5.68
CA VAL A 76 9.68 -32.67 5.93
C VAL A 76 11.16 -32.51 5.63
N TRP A 77 12.00 -32.85 6.62
CA TRP A 77 13.46 -32.78 6.50
C TRP A 77 14.17 -33.84 7.34
N GLN A 78 15.26 -34.36 6.78
CA GLN A 78 16.27 -35.18 7.47
C GLN A 78 17.69 -34.64 7.18
N PRO A 79 18.68 -34.84 8.07
CA PRO A 79 20.06 -34.45 7.80
C PRO A 79 20.57 -35.00 6.45
N GLY A 80 21.18 -34.15 5.64
CA GLY A 80 21.57 -34.47 4.26
C GLY A 80 20.55 -34.07 3.20
N GLN A 81 19.36 -33.61 3.61
CA GLN A 81 18.30 -33.10 2.72
C GLN A 81 18.18 -31.58 2.74
N GLU A 82 19.25 -30.85 3.11
CA GLU A 82 19.22 -29.38 3.24
C GLU A 82 18.83 -28.71 1.92
N LYS A 83 19.29 -29.26 0.78
CA LYS A 83 18.91 -28.78 -0.55
C LYS A 83 17.42 -28.97 -0.84
N SER A 84 16.84 -30.10 -0.43
CA SER A 84 15.40 -30.36 -0.61
C SER A 84 14.57 -29.40 0.23
N LEU A 85 14.94 -29.22 1.51
CA LEU A 85 14.26 -28.27 2.39
C LEU A 85 14.40 -26.83 1.87
N LEU A 86 15.57 -26.44 1.34
CA LEU A 86 15.75 -25.12 0.72
C LEU A 86 14.78 -24.90 -0.45
N ILE A 87 14.57 -25.90 -1.30
CA ILE A 87 13.63 -25.82 -2.43
C ILE A 87 12.19 -25.66 -1.93
N GLN A 88 11.79 -26.43 -0.91
CA GLN A 88 10.47 -26.29 -0.27
C GLN A 88 10.28 -24.87 0.29
N LEU A 89 11.24 -24.35 1.06
CA LEU A 89 11.13 -23.02 1.66
C LEU A 89 11.20 -21.90 0.61
N ALA A 90 11.91 -22.09 -0.50
CA ALA A 90 11.93 -21.14 -1.61
C ALA A 90 10.58 -21.11 -2.37
N LYS A 91 9.81 -22.21 -2.39
CA LYS A 91 8.43 -22.21 -2.88
C LYS A 91 7.54 -21.39 -1.95
N VAL A 92 7.60 -21.67 -0.65
CA VAL A 92 6.84 -20.93 0.37
C VAL A 92 7.14 -19.44 0.34
N LEU A 93 8.42 -19.06 0.30
CA LEU A 93 8.81 -17.65 0.28
C LEU A 93 8.24 -16.90 -0.93
N ARG A 94 8.22 -17.51 -2.12
CA ARG A 94 7.60 -16.91 -3.30
C ARG A 94 6.09 -16.75 -3.12
N ALA A 95 5.41 -17.76 -2.59
CA ALA A 95 3.98 -17.69 -2.32
C ALA A 95 3.63 -16.56 -1.34
N LEU A 96 4.38 -16.44 -0.23
CA LEU A 96 4.18 -15.37 0.75
C LEU A 96 4.42 -13.97 0.16
N GLN A 97 5.48 -13.81 -0.64
CA GLN A 97 5.77 -12.54 -1.32
C GLN A 97 4.67 -12.16 -2.33
N HIS A 98 4.14 -13.13 -3.07
CA HIS A 98 3.02 -12.90 -3.98
C HIS A 98 1.75 -12.50 -3.23
N GLN A 99 1.44 -13.18 -2.11
CA GLN A 99 0.30 -12.82 -1.27
C GLN A 99 0.41 -11.40 -0.71
N GLU A 100 1.58 -11.00 -0.20
CA GLU A 100 1.82 -9.65 0.32
C GLU A 100 1.57 -8.58 -0.76
N LEU A 101 2.11 -8.78 -1.97
CA LEU A 101 1.88 -7.90 -3.11
C LEU A 101 0.41 -7.83 -3.51
N ASP A 102 -0.29 -8.96 -3.53
CA ASP A 102 -1.72 -9.03 -3.86
C ASP A 102 -2.58 -8.36 -2.80
N GLU A 103 -2.24 -8.49 -1.51
CA GLU A 103 -2.92 -7.78 -0.43
C GLU A 103 -2.76 -6.27 -0.54
N ASP A 104 -1.56 -5.79 -0.85
CA ASP A 104 -1.29 -4.38 -1.03
C ASP A 104 -2.03 -3.83 -2.26
N HIS A 105 -2.03 -4.57 -3.37
CA HIS A 105 -2.84 -4.24 -4.53
C HIS A 105 -4.34 -4.19 -4.20
N ARG A 106 -4.86 -5.16 -3.45
CA ARG A 106 -6.26 -5.19 -3.01
C ARG A 106 -6.60 -3.98 -2.15
N LYS A 107 -5.75 -3.62 -1.17
CA LYS A 107 -5.94 -2.42 -0.33
C LYS A 107 -5.96 -1.13 -1.16
N ILE A 108 -5.05 -1.01 -2.14
CA ILE A 108 -5.01 0.13 -3.06
C ILE A 108 -6.30 0.19 -3.88
N LEU A 109 -6.75 -0.94 -4.43
CA LEU A 109 -7.97 -1.01 -5.23
C LEU A 109 -9.21 -0.68 -4.41
N GLU A 110 -9.36 -1.25 -3.21
CA GLU A 110 -10.49 -0.98 -2.30
C GLU A 110 -10.56 0.51 -1.92
N ARG A 111 -9.42 1.14 -1.64
CA ARG A 111 -9.34 2.58 -1.36
C ARG A 111 -9.87 3.39 -2.55
N LYS A 112 -9.38 3.10 -3.76
CA LYS A 112 -9.81 3.79 -5.00
C LYS A 112 -11.29 3.59 -5.27
N GLN A 113 -11.80 2.36 -5.13
CA GLN A 113 -13.21 2.07 -5.28
C GLN A 113 -14.10 2.81 -4.27
N LYS A 114 -13.66 2.94 -3.01
CA LYS A 114 -14.38 3.74 -2.01
C LYS A 114 -14.44 5.22 -2.39
N LEU A 115 -13.30 5.78 -2.82
CA LEU A 115 -13.22 7.15 -3.32
C LEU A 115 -14.18 7.36 -4.50
N ASP A 116 -14.15 6.48 -5.50
CA ASP A 116 -15.00 6.56 -6.69
C ASP A 116 -16.49 6.43 -6.33
N ARG A 117 -16.85 5.49 -5.47
CA ARG A 117 -18.25 5.30 -5.02
C ARG A 117 -18.80 6.53 -4.33
N LEU A 118 -18.03 7.13 -3.42
CA LEU A 118 -18.44 8.34 -2.70
C LEU A 118 -18.54 9.54 -3.65
N PHE A 119 -17.64 9.66 -4.62
CA PHE A 119 -17.74 10.68 -5.65
C PHE A 119 -18.98 10.52 -6.54
N ILE A 120 -19.30 9.30 -6.98
CA ILE A 120 -20.51 9.01 -7.77
C ILE A 120 -21.75 9.31 -6.93
N TYR A 121 -21.75 8.89 -5.66
CA TYR A 121 -22.86 9.11 -4.74
C TYR A 121 -23.11 10.61 -4.49
N GLY A 122 -22.07 11.39 -4.18
CA GLY A 122 -22.16 12.84 -4.04
C GLY A 122 -22.63 13.52 -5.32
N SER A 123 -22.19 13.05 -6.49
CA SER A 123 -22.65 13.57 -7.78
C SER A 123 -24.16 13.32 -8.00
N ARG A 124 -24.67 12.14 -7.65
CA ARG A 124 -26.12 11.83 -7.71
C ARG A 124 -26.93 12.64 -6.70
N LEU A 125 -26.37 12.94 -5.53
CA LEU A 125 -27.01 13.83 -4.55
C LEU A 125 -27.17 15.25 -5.09
N LEU A 126 -26.20 15.74 -5.88
CA LEU A 126 -26.33 17.03 -6.56
C LEU A 126 -27.44 17.03 -7.63
N GLU A 127 -27.56 15.94 -8.40
CA GLU A 127 -28.64 15.76 -9.38
C GLU A 127 -30.03 15.73 -8.72
N THR A 128 -30.11 15.29 -7.46
CA THR A 128 -31.35 15.27 -6.66
C THR A 128 -31.52 16.50 -5.76
N HIS A 129 -30.79 17.60 -6.05
CA HIS A 129 -30.87 18.88 -5.34
C HIS A 129 -30.55 18.80 -3.83
N LYS A 130 -29.63 17.90 -3.44
CA LYS A 130 -29.15 17.71 -2.05
C LYS A 130 -27.68 18.12 -1.90
N PRO A 131 -27.34 19.41 -2.01
CA PRO A 131 -25.95 19.86 -2.08
C PRO A 131 -25.17 19.72 -0.76
N LYS A 132 -25.84 19.75 0.39
CA LYS A 132 -25.18 19.54 1.69
C LYS A 132 -24.76 18.09 1.88
N GLU A 133 -25.66 17.15 1.62
CA GLU A 133 -25.37 15.71 1.66
C GLU A 133 -24.26 15.36 0.64
N ALA A 134 -24.26 16.01 -0.53
CA ALA A 134 -23.19 15.85 -1.51
C ALA A 134 -21.82 16.36 -0.99
N ASP A 135 -21.80 17.49 -0.28
CA ASP A 135 -20.56 18.02 0.34
C ASP A 135 -20.02 17.04 1.39
N GLU A 136 -20.90 16.43 2.19
CA GLU A 136 -20.54 15.40 3.17
C GLU A 136 -19.93 14.16 2.48
N ALA A 137 -20.59 13.64 1.44
CA ALA A 137 -20.08 12.51 0.67
C ALA A 137 -18.72 12.81 0.02
N PHE A 138 -18.54 14.03 -0.49
CA PHE A 138 -17.26 14.47 -1.04
C PHE A 138 -16.19 14.64 0.04
N GLN A 139 -16.51 15.19 1.22
CA GLN A 139 -15.57 15.23 2.35
C GLN A 139 -15.16 13.82 2.79
N GLU A 140 -16.07 12.86 2.79
CA GLU A 140 -15.74 11.47 3.08
C GLU A 140 -14.84 10.86 1.98
N ALA A 141 -15.14 11.11 0.71
CA ALA A 141 -14.30 10.64 -0.40
C ALA A 141 -12.85 11.12 -0.26
N MET A 142 -12.67 12.34 0.25
CA MET A 142 -11.37 12.93 0.50
C MET A 142 -10.54 12.21 1.57
N THR A 143 -11.14 11.46 2.49
CA THR A 143 -10.35 10.67 3.46
C THR A 143 -9.64 9.48 2.81
N TYR A 144 -10.04 9.11 1.59
CA TYR A 144 -9.45 8.03 0.81
C TYR A 144 -8.49 8.52 -0.28
N HIS A 145 -8.30 9.82 -0.44
CA HIS A 145 -7.38 10.41 -1.40
C HIS A 145 -5.92 10.14 -1.02
N LYS A 146 -5.06 9.93 -2.03
CA LYS A 146 -3.59 9.97 -1.88
C LYS A 146 -2.97 10.88 -2.92
N ASP A 147 -3.12 10.49 -4.19
CA ASP A 147 -2.41 11.11 -5.31
C ASP A 147 -3.37 11.48 -6.46
N GLU A 148 -4.66 11.18 -6.29
CA GLU A 148 -5.71 11.40 -7.29
C GLU A 148 -6.21 12.85 -7.30
N ASP A 149 -5.32 13.84 -7.36
CA ASP A 149 -5.64 15.28 -7.17
C ASP A 149 -6.69 15.83 -8.15
N VAL A 150 -6.81 15.22 -9.33
CA VAL A 150 -7.85 15.51 -10.33
C VAL A 150 -9.26 15.44 -9.72
N ILE A 151 -9.47 14.61 -8.68
CA ILE A 151 -10.76 14.47 -8.02
C ILE A 151 -11.26 15.79 -7.42
N PHE A 152 -10.37 16.66 -6.95
CA PHE A 152 -10.76 17.96 -6.40
C PHE A 152 -11.33 18.88 -7.47
N ARG A 153 -10.75 18.85 -8.68
CA ARG A 153 -11.29 19.59 -9.83
C ARG A 153 -12.68 19.07 -10.16
N MET A 154 -12.83 17.76 -10.29
CA MET A 154 -14.11 17.11 -10.62
C MET A 154 -15.21 17.42 -9.59
N MET A 155 -14.91 17.37 -8.29
CA MET A 155 -15.86 17.75 -7.23
C MET A 155 -16.27 19.23 -7.35
N GLY A 156 -15.30 20.11 -7.61
CA GLY A 156 -15.55 21.53 -7.86
C GLY A 156 -16.44 21.77 -9.07
N GLU A 157 -16.17 21.10 -10.19
CA GLU A 157 -17.00 21.16 -11.40
C GLU A 157 -18.44 20.72 -11.15
N ARG A 158 -18.63 19.58 -10.45
CA ARG A 158 -19.97 19.07 -10.10
C ARG A 158 -20.73 20.06 -9.22
N MET A 159 -20.08 20.66 -8.23
CA MET A 159 -20.68 21.68 -7.37
C MET A 159 -21.02 22.96 -8.14
N MET A 160 -20.16 23.39 -9.07
CA MET A 160 -20.42 24.55 -9.94
C MET A 160 -21.62 24.33 -10.86
N ALA A 161 -21.72 23.13 -11.45
CA ALA A 161 -22.84 22.71 -12.28
C ALA A 161 -24.16 22.66 -11.49
N ALA A 162 -24.10 22.24 -10.22
CA ALA A 162 -25.24 22.26 -9.30
C ALA A 162 -25.58 23.66 -8.74
N SER A 163 -24.96 24.72 -9.28
CA SER A 163 -25.11 26.10 -8.82
C SER A 163 -24.80 26.33 -7.35
N GLN A 164 -23.80 25.62 -6.83
CA GLN A 164 -23.27 25.76 -5.47
C GLN A 164 -21.84 26.33 -5.47
N PRO A 165 -21.63 27.58 -5.94
CA PRO A 165 -20.29 28.15 -6.08
C PRO A 165 -19.55 28.29 -4.74
N ALA A 166 -20.27 28.55 -3.64
CA ALA A 166 -19.66 28.68 -2.32
C ALA A 166 -19.05 27.35 -1.83
N LEU A 167 -19.74 26.22 -2.04
CA LEU A 167 -19.23 24.88 -1.70
C LEU A 167 -18.12 24.46 -2.66
N ALA A 168 -18.27 24.77 -3.95
CA ALA A 168 -17.26 24.47 -4.96
C ALA A 168 -15.88 25.05 -4.62
N LEU A 169 -15.83 26.27 -4.06
CA LEU A 169 -14.57 26.94 -3.69
C LEU A 169 -13.67 26.09 -2.78
N ARG A 170 -14.24 25.25 -1.92
CA ARG A 170 -13.45 24.35 -1.05
C ARG A 170 -12.60 23.38 -1.87
N TYR A 171 -13.22 22.77 -2.87
CA TYR A 171 -12.58 21.77 -3.73
C TYR A 171 -11.68 22.43 -4.77
N LEU A 172 -12.15 23.51 -5.39
CA LEU A 172 -11.39 24.26 -6.39
C LEU A 172 -10.10 24.86 -5.84
N LYS A 173 -10.08 25.34 -4.59
CA LYS A 173 -8.85 25.79 -3.92
C LYS A 173 -7.83 24.67 -3.74
N ARG A 174 -8.28 23.46 -3.43
CA ARG A 174 -7.40 22.29 -3.30
C ARG A 174 -6.88 21.85 -4.66
N ALA A 175 -7.75 21.81 -5.67
CA ALA A 175 -7.36 21.56 -7.06
C ALA A 175 -6.31 22.58 -7.54
N LEU A 176 -6.53 23.87 -7.27
CA LEU A 176 -5.61 24.95 -7.63
C LEU A 176 -4.24 24.82 -6.96
N LYS A 177 -4.21 24.35 -5.70
CA LYS A 177 -2.96 24.10 -4.98
C LYS A 177 -2.20 22.91 -5.54
N ALA A 178 -2.91 21.87 -5.99
CA ALA A 178 -2.32 20.66 -6.56
C ALA A 178 -1.81 20.90 -8.00
N SER A 179 -2.66 21.45 -8.86
CA SER A 179 -2.32 21.79 -10.24
C SER A 179 -2.99 23.12 -10.63
N PRO A 180 -2.23 24.22 -10.73
CA PRO A 180 -2.77 25.52 -11.12
C PRO A 180 -2.90 25.61 -12.65
N GLU A 181 -3.76 24.77 -13.22
CA GLU A 181 -4.12 24.81 -14.63
C GLU A 181 -5.10 25.95 -14.92
N ARG A 182 -5.05 26.47 -16.15
CA ARG A 182 -5.91 27.57 -16.62
C ARG A 182 -7.39 27.32 -16.30
N GLN A 183 -7.89 26.12 -16.61
CA GLN A 183 -9.28 25.74 -16.36
C GLN A 183 -9.66 25.86 -14.88
N VAL A 184 -8.80 25.37 -13.97
CA VAL A 184 -9.04 25.39 -12.52
C VAL A 184 -9.03 26.83 -12.00
N VAL A 185 -8.11 27.65 -12.50
CA VAL A 185 -8.03 29.09 -12.19
C VAL A 185 -9.32 29.80 -12.62
N GLU A 186 -9.74 29.62 -13.86
CA GLU A 186 -10.95 30.23 -14.42
C GLU A 186 -12.20 29.84 -13.64
N MET A 187 -12.37 28.54 -13.34
CA MET A 187 -13.48 28.04 -12.53
C MET A 187 -13.46 28.59 -11.11
N THR A 188 -12.28 28.73 -10.50
CA THR A 188 -12.16 29.30 -9.14
C THR A 188 -12.54 30.78 -9.13
N ILE A 189 -12.13 31.55 -10.16
CA ILE A 189 -12.51 32.95 -10.35
C ILE A 189 -14.04 33.06 -10.51
N ASP A 190 -14.63 32.21 -11.36
CA ASP A 190 -16.09 32.19 -11.56
C ASP A 190 -16.83 31.86 -10.27
N ALA A 191 -16.36 30.85 -9.53
CA ALA A 191 -16.93 30.49 -8.23
C ALA A 191 -16.88 31.65 -7.22
N TYR A 192 -15.79 32.44 -7.20
CA TYR A 192 -15.71 33.64 -6.37
C TYR A 192 -16.69 34.73 -6.81
N LYS A 193 -16.83 34.98 -8.12
CA LYS A 193 -17.79 35.96 -8.64
C LYS A 193 -19.24 35.57 -8.31
N ARG A 194 -19.61 34.31 -8.56
CA ARG A 194 -20.96 33.78 -8.31
C ARG A 194 -21.31 33.69 -6.82
N SER A 195 -20.31 33.64 -5.93
CA SER A 195 -20.50 33.72 -4.47
C SER A 195 -20.43 35.15 -3.91
N GLY A 196 -20.32 36.18 -4.77
CA GLY A 196 -20.26 37.59 -4.37
C GLY A 196 -18.90 38.06 -3.86
N ASN A 197 -17.85 37.23 -3.93
CA ASN A 197 -16.51 37.57 -3.47
C ASN A 197 -15.63 38.12 -4.61
N HIS A 198 -16.03 39.28 -5.15
CA HIS A 198 -15.36 39.91 -6.28
C HIS A 198 -13.91 40.31 -6.00
N GLY A 199 -13.58 40.67 -4.74
CA GLY A 199 -12.22 41.02 -4.35
C GLY A 199 -11.26 39.83 -4.45
N ALA A 200 -11.68 38.65 -3.98
CA ALA A 200 -10.89 37.42 -4.12
C ALA A 200 -10.75 37.01 -5.59
N ALA A 201 -11.81 37.18 -6.40
CA ALA A 201 -11.77 36.92 -7.83
C ALA A 201 -10.72 37.80 -8.54
N ALA A 202 -10.72 39.11 -8.30
CA ALA A 202 -9.79 40.06 -8.90
C ALA A 202 -8.34 39.78 -8.49
N LYS A 203 -8.11 39.45 -7.21
CA LYS A 203 -6.78 39.07 -6.71
C LYS A 203 -6.26 37.81 -7.41
N LEU A 204 -7.12 36.81 -7.57
CA LEU A 204 -6.75 35.56 -8.23
C LEU A 204 -6.48 35.76 -9.73
N GLN A 205 -7.27 36.60 -10.40
CA GLN A 205 -7.04 37.01 -11.79
C GLN A 205 -5.67 37.69 -11.97
N GLN A 206 -5.31 38.61 -11.07
CA GLN A 206 -4.01 39.28 -11.11
C GLN A 206 -2.87 38.28 -10.87
N GLN A 207 -3.03 37.37 -9.91
CA GLN A 207 -2.00 36.38 -9.57
C GLN A 207 -1.69 35.44 -10.73
N PHE A 208 -2.69 35.07 -11.54
CA PHE A 208 -2.54 34.13 -12.65
C PHE A 208 -2.69 34.80 -14.03
N ALA A 209 -2.48 36.11 -14.13
CA ALA A 209 -2.67 36.87 -15.37
C ALA A 209 -1.83 36.33 -16.55
N ALA A 210 -0.59 35.91 -16.28
CA ALA A 210 0.28 35.31 -17.29
C ALA A 210 -0.24 33.98 -17.84
N LEU A 211 -0.92 33.17 -17.01
CA LEU A 211 -1.51 31.89 -17.39
C LEU A 211 -2.84 32.06 -18.13
N LEU A 212 -3.57 33.15 -17.85
CA LEU A 212 -4.87 33.44 -18.46
C LEU A 212 -4.75 34.18 -19.81
N GLY A 213 -3.62 34.81 -20.08
CA GLY A 213 -3.37 35.62 -21.29
C GLY A 213 -2.72 34.89 -22.47
N SER A 214 -2.27 33.65 -22.28
CA SER A 214 -1.71 32.74 -23.32
C SER A 214 -2.80 31.89 -23.96
#